data_AF-A0A832MV89-F1
#
_entry.id   AF-A0A832MV89-F1
#
_cell.length_a   1.000
_cell.length_b   1.000
_cell.length_c   1.000
_cell.angle_alpha   90.00
_cell.angle_beta   90.00
_cell.angle_gamma   90.00
#
_symmetry.space_group_name_H-M   'P 1'
#
loop_
_entity.id
_entity.type
_entity.pdbx_description
1 polymer ?
#
loop_
_entity_poly.entity_id
_entity_poly.type
_entity_poly.pdbx_seq_one_letter_code
_entity_poly.pdbx_strand_id
1 'polypeptide(L)'
;NYWTLIVDFTLGLIISLIPSFMIKYAIEIVSTKNVSLSVVWGAVNMLNTIVFYIPTPGSSGGVEGFYQLVFSHIYEPKAVMIGIFVFRLVTYYLIVLLGIFLMWKFAGFREEVSHVDGIEQGNEQAQSTVDDNK
;
A
#
# COMPACT_ATOMS: atom_id res chain seq x y z
N ASN A 1 22.92 15.15 12.61
CA ASN A 1 23.85 14.02 12.40
C ASN A 1 23.97 13.82 10.88
N TYR A 2 25.06 14.25 10.25
CA TYR A 2 25.17 14.23 8.79
C TYR A 2 25.18 12.80 8.20
N TRP A 3 25.65 11.83 8.98
CA TRP A 3 25.67 10.42 8.62
C TRP A 3 24.27 9.85 8.34
N THR A 4 23.27 10.23 9.13
CA THR A 4 21.90 9.73 8.91
C THR A 4 21.32 10.28 7.61
N LEU A 5 21.61 11.54 7.27
CA LEU A 5 21.16 12.14 6.00
C LEU A 5 21.76 11.43 4.77
N ILE A 6 23.03 11.07 4.83
CA ILE A 6 23.71 10.36 3.74
C ILE A 6 23.13 8.95 3.57
N VAL A 7 22.87 8.26 4.68
CA VAL A 7 22.25 6.93 4.67
C VAL A 7 20.84 7.01 4.10
N ASP A 8 20.01 7.95 4.58
CA ASP A 8 18.64 8.14 4.10
C ASP A 8 18.59 8.45 2.61
N PHE A 9 19.47 9.35 2.13
CA PHE A 9 19.56 9.69 0.71
C PHE A 9 19.92 8.46 -0.15
N THR A 10 20.91 7.68 0.31
CA THR A 10 21.37 6.48 -0.40
C THR A 10 20.30 5.40 -0.41
N LEU A 11 19.64 5.17 0.73
CA LEU A 11 18.50 4.25 0.81
C LEU A 11 17.36 4.71 -0.10
N GLY A 12 17.04 6.01 -0.12
CA GLY A 12 15.99 6.57 -0.98
C GLY A 12 16.25 6.29 -2.46
N LEU A 13 17.49 6.46 -2.91
CA LEU A 13 17.88 6.11 -4.28
C LEU A 13 17.71 4.62 -4.57
N ILE A 14 18.19 3.75 -3.68
CA ILE A 14 18.06 2.28 -3.86
C ILE A 14 16.59 1.86 -3.86
N ILE A 15 15.79 2.40 -2.95
CA ILE A 15 14.35 2.09 -2.83
C ILE A 15 13.61 2.54 -4.09
N SER A 16 13.97 3.68 -4.69
CA SER A 16 13.31 4.19 -5.90
C SER A 16 13.47 3.28 -7.14
N LEU A 17 14.51 2.42 -7.16
CA LEU A 17 14.73 1.47 -8.25
C LEU A 17 13.72 0.32 -8.22
N ILE A 18 13.26 -0.07 -7.03
CA ILE A 18 12.35 -1.20 -6.85
C ILE A 18 11.02 -1.02 -7.62
N PRO A 19 10.22 0.04 -7.40
CA PRO A 19 8.96 0.21 -8.11
C PRO A 19 9.18 0.38 -9.62
N SER A 20 10.30 0.97 -10.02
CA SER A 20 10.67 1.17 -11.42
C SER A 20 11.00 -0.14 -12.12
N PHE A 21 11.66 -1.06 -11.44
CA PHE A 21 11.89 -2.41 -11.93
C PHE A 21 10.58 -3.21 -12.01
N MET A 22 9.75 -3.14 -10.98
CA MET A 22 8.47 -3.86 -10.93
C MET A 22 7.53 -3.46 -12.07
N ILE A 23 7.35 -2.16 -12.31
CA ILE A 23 6.47 -1.70 -13.38
C ILE A 23 7.05 -2.00 -14.78
N LYS A 24 8.37 -1.88 -14.95
CA LYS A 24 9.05 -2.28 -16.20
C LYS A 24 8.73 -3.74 -16.51
N TYR A 25 8.98 -4.62 -15.55
CA TYR A 25 8.75 -6.04 -15.72
C TYR A 25 7.27 -6.36 -15.98
N ALA A 26 6.36 -5.71 -15.27
CA ALA A 26 4.91 -5.89 -15.43
C ALA A 26 4.39 -5.46 -16.80
N ILE A 27 4.97 -4.42 -17.42
CA ILE A 27 4.61 -3.99 -18.77
C ILE A 27 5.29 -4.88 -19.82
N GLU A 28 6.59 -5.14 -19.65
CA GLU A 28 7.40 -5.87 -20.65
C GLU A 28 7.04 -7.35 -20.76
N ILE A 29 6.47 -7.98 -19.73
CA ILE A 29 5.97 -9.36 -19.84
C ILE A 29 4.81 -9.50 -20.85
N VAL A 30 4.10 -8.39 -21.12
CA VAL A 30 2.97 -8.33 -22.06
C VAL A 30 3.30 -7.48 -23.30
N SER A 31 4.45 -6.80 -23.31
CA SER A 31 4.87 -5.92 -24.41
C SER A 31 5.93 -6.60 -25.28
N THR A 32 5.94 -6.26 -26.57
CA THR A 32 6.99 -6.70 -27.49
C THR A 32 8.24 -5.81 -27.43
N LYS A 33 8.16 -4.66 -26.75
CA LYS A 33 9.25 -3.68 -26.63
C LYS A 33 10.00 -3.84 -25.32
N ASN A 34 11.32 -3.70 -25.40
CA ASN A 34 12.18 -3.56 -24.23
C ASN A 34 12.72 -2.13 -24.17
N VAL A 35 12.66 -1.51 -22.99
CA VAL A 35 13.16 -0.15 -22.79
C VAL A 35 14.20 -0.17 -21.69
N SER A 36 15.19 0.71 -21.78
CA SER A 36 16.21 0.81 -20.72
C SER A 36 15.57 1.13 -19.36
N LEU A 37 16.07 0.50 -18.29
CA LEU A 37 15.58 0.74 -16.92
C LEU A 37 15.70 2.21 -16.53
N SER A 38 16.75 2.91 -16.98
CA SER A 38 16.97 4.33 -16.68
C SER A 38 15.83 5.22 -17.15
N VAL A 39 15.23 4.94 -18.33
CA VAL A 39 14.09 5.70 -18.85
C VAL A 39 12.85 5.46 -17.99
N VAL A 40 12.58 4.20 -17.65
CA VAL A 40 11.44 3.84 -16.78
C VAL A 40 11.62 4.43 -15.39
N TRP A 41 12.82 4.36 -14.82
CA TRP A 41 13.15 4.92 -13.51
C TRP A 41 12.95 6.43 -13.47
N GLY A 42 13.39 7.16 -14.50
CA GLY A 42 13.11 8.60 -14.62
C GLY A 42 11.61 8.90 -14.68
N ALA A 43 10.86 8.17 -15.51
CA ALA A 43 9.42 8.35 -15.66
C ALA A 43 8.66 8.08 -14.34
N VAL A 44 9.01 7.02 -13.61
CA VAL A 44 8.39 6.67 -12.33
C VAL A 44 8.68 7.71 -11.26
N ASN A 45 9.92 8.20 -11.14
CA ASN A 45 10.25 9.23 -10.15
C ASN A 45 9.56 10.57 -10.46
N MET A 46 9.48 10.94 -11.74
CA MET A 46 8.72 12.11 -12.19
C MET A 46 7.25 11.96 -11.81
N LEU A 47 6.63 10.82 -12.17
CA LEU A 47 5.23 10.55 -11.87
C LEU A 47 4.96 10.55 -10.38
N ASN A 48 5.80 9.90 -9.56
CA ASN A 48 5.64 9.88 -8.11
C ASN A 48 5.67 11.29 -7.51
N THR A 49 6.43 12.22 -8.07
CA THR A 49 6.44 13.61 -7.58
C THR A 49 5.16 14.35 -7.95
N ILE A 50 4.64 14.15 -9.16
CA ILE A 50 3.49 14.90 -9.69
C ILE A 50 2.16 14.37 -9.16
N VAL A 51 2.06 13.05 -9.02
CA VAL A 51 0.83 12.33 -8.67
C VAL A 51 0.26 12.76 -7.31
N PHE A 52 1.10 13.11 -6.34
CA PHE A 52 0.64 13.54 -5.02
C PHE A 52 -0.08 14.90 -5.01
N TYR A 53 0.05 15.69 -6.08
CA TYR A 53 -0.65 16.97 -6.21
C TYR A 53 -2.05 16.83 -6.82
N ILE A 54 -2.50 15.61 -7.16
CA ILE A 54 -3.81 15.37 -7.74
C ILE A 54 -4.81 15.06 -6.61
N PRO A 55 -5.89 15.86 -6.45
CA PRO A 55 -6.81 15.76 -5.33
C PRO A 55 -7.84 14.62 -5.48
N THR A 56 -7.42 13.43 -5.94
CA THR A 56 -8.32 12.27 -6.08
C THR A 56 -8.36 11.44 -4.80
N PRO A 57 -9.53 11.28 -4.15
CA PRO A 57 -9.65 10.39 -2.98
C PRO A 57 -9.34 8.94 -3.37
N GLY A 58 -8.48 8.30 -2.57
CA GLY A 58 -8.09 6.90 -2.78
C GLY A 58 -7.03 6.63 -3.84
N SER A 59 -6.53 7.66 -4.56
CA SER A 59 -5.32 7.62 -5.41
C SER A 59 -5.21 6.49 -6.46
N SER A 60 -6.25 5.69 -6.69
CA SER A 60 -6.20 4.57 -7.65
C SER A 60 -6.39 5.06 -9.08
N GLY A 61 -7.54 5.67 -9.37
CA GLY A 61 -7.94 6.03 -10.74
C GLY A 61 -7.12 7.14 -11.39
N GLY A 62 -6.79 8.21 -10.65
CA GLY A 62 -5.99 9.31 -11.19
C GLY A 62 -4.59 8.85 -11.58
N VAL A 63 -3.92 8.16 -10.65
CA VAL A 63 -2.54 7.72 -10.82
C VAL A 63 -2.40 6.68 -11.92
N GLU A 64 -3.29 5.68 -11.98
CA GLU A 64 -3.28 4.71 -13.07
C GLU A 64 -3.44 5.39 -14.43
N GLY A 65 -4.32 6.39 -14.52
CA GLY A 65 -4.49 7.22 -15.71
C GLY A 65 -3.21 7.97 -16.10
N PHE A 66 -2.50 8.58 -15.15
CA PHE A 66 -1.25 9.30 -15.45
C PHE A 66 -0.11 8.36 -15.86
N TYR A 67 0.02 7.22 -15.20
CA TYR A 67 0.94 6.18 -15.61
C TYR A 67 0.61 5.71 -17.04
N GLN A 68 -0.67 5.50 -17.35
CA GLN A 68 -1.12 5.12 -18.69
C GLN A 68 -0.76 6.20 -19.72
N LEU A 69 -1.01 7.47 -19.42
CA LEU A 69 -0.70 8.59 -20.30
C LEU A 69 0.80 8.66 -20.61
N VAL A 70 1.68 8.54 -19.61
CA VAL A 70 3.13 8.64 -19.84
C VAL A 70 3.67 7.39 -20.54
N PHE A 71 3.34 6.20 -20.05
CA PHE A 71 3.92 4.96 -20.59
C PHE A 71 3.34 4.55 -21.94
N SER A 72 2.14 4.99 -22.32
CA SER A 72 1.57 4.74 -23.66
C SER A 72 2.31 5.45 -24.80
N HIS A 73 3.13 6.46 -24.49
CA HIS A 73 4.05 7.07 -25.47
C HIS A 73 5.31 6.21 -25.69
N ILE A 74 5.62 5.30 -24.77
CA ILE A 74 6.84 4.49 -24.76
C ILE A 74 6.54 3.06 -25.21
N TYR A 75 5.50 2.45 -24.64
CA TYR A 75 5.05 1.09 -24.87
C TYR A 75 3.67 1.06 -25.53
N GLU A 76 3.24 -0.12 -25.98
CA GLU A 76 1.90 -0.32 -26.53
C GLU A 76 0.81 -0.05 -25.48
N PRO A 77 -0.21 0.77 -25.76
CA PRO A 77 -1.21 1.17 -24.76
C PRO A 77 -1.92 0.02 -24.04
N LYS A 78 -2.14 -1.11 -24.74
CA LYS A 78 -2.76 -2.31 -24.14
C LYS A 78 -1.83 -2.98 -23.13
N ALA A 79 -0.55 -3.12 -23.45
CA ALA A 79 0.44 -3.70 -22.54
C ALA A 79 0.66 -2.79 -21.32
N VAL A 80 0.64 -1.48 -21.51
CA VAL A 80 0.74 -0.50 -20.42
C VAL A 80 -0.42 -0.63 -19.45
N MET A 81 -1.66 -0.73 -19.96
CA MET A 81 -2.84 -0.85 -19.10
C MET A 81 -2.77 -2.11 -18.24
N ILE A 82 -2.44 -3.26 -18.84
CA ILE A 82 -2.31 -4.53 -18.13
C ILE A 82 -1.15 -4.47 -17.13
N GLY A 83 0.00 -3.95 -17.55
CA GLY A 83 1.19 -3.87 -16.72
C GLY A 83 1.01 -2.95 -15.52
N ILE A 84 0.35 -1.80 -15.69
CA ILE A 84 0.00 -0.90 -14.58
C ILE A 84 -0.96 -1.60 -13.63
N PHE A 85 -2.00 -2.26 -14.14
CA PHE A 85 -2.96 -2.97 -13.30
C PHE A 85 -2.27 -4.03 -12.44
N VAL A 86 -1.40 -4.86 -13.02
CA VAL A 86 -0.62 -5.86 -12.30
C VAL A 86 0.32 -5.21 -11.28
N PHE A 87 1.02 -4.14 -11.67
CA PHE A 87 1.88 -3.39 -10.76
C PHE A 87 1.10 -2.88 -9.54
N ARG A 88 -0.09 -2.31 -9.75
CA ARG A 88 -0.95 -1.78 -8.68
C ARG A 88 -1.59 -2.87 -7.84
N LEU A 89 -1.93 -4.01 -8.44
CA LEU A 89 -2.41 -5.18 -7.71
C LEU A 89 -1.40 -5.60 -6.64
N VAL A 90 -0.13 -5.75 -7.02
CA VAL A 90 0.92 -6.21 -6.12
C VAL A 90 1.34 -5.12 -5.12
N THR A 91 1.53 -3.88 -5.57
CA THR A 91 2.14 -2.82 -4.75
C THR A 91 1.14 -2.03 -3.90
N TYR A 92 -0.15 -2.10 -4.22
CA TYR A 92 -1.16 -1.28 -3.57
C TYR A 92 -2.36 -2.11 -3.12
N TYR A 93 -3.09 -2.74 -4.04
CA TYR A 93 -4.36 -3.37 -3.71
C TYR A 93 -4.21 -4.55 -2.73
N LEU A 94 -3.19 -5.40 -2.88
CA LEU A 94 -2.95 -6.51 -1.95
C LEU A 94 -2.53 -6.02 -0.55
N ILE A 95 -1.73 -4.96 -0.46
CA ILE A 95 -1.30 -4.38 0.83
C ILE A 95 -2.49 -3.75 1.54
N VAL A 96 -3.34 -3.02 0.81
CA VAL A 96 -4.58 -2.44 1.35
C VAL A 96 -5.50 -3.55 1.86
N LEU A 97 -5.71 -4.62 1.08
CA LEU A 97 -6.52 -5.77 1.49
C LEU A 97 -5.95 -6.42 2.75
N LEU A 98 -4.64 -6.67 2.80
CA LEU A 98 -3.98 -7.23 3.98
C LEU A 98 -4.13 -6.32 5.20
N GLY A 99 -4.01 -5.00 5.03
CA GLY A 99 -4.22 -4.02 6.09
C GLY A 99 -5.64 -4.07 6.65
N ILE A 100 -6.65 -4.14 5.77
CA ILE A 100 -8.06 -4.29 6.16
C ILE A 100 -8.27 -5.62 6.91
N PHE A 101 -7.72 -6.72 6.40
CA PHE A 101 -7.83 -8.04 7.02
C PHE A 101 -7.23 -8.06 8.44
N LEU A 102 -6.03 -7.48 8.60
CA LEU A 102 -5.39 -7.38 9.90
C LEU A 102 -6.19 -6.50 10.85
N MET A 103 -6.66 -5.33 10.41
CA MET A 103 -7.51 -4.44 11.22
C MET A 103 -8.79 -5.14 11.68
N TRP A 104 -9.45 -5.90 10.81
CA TRP A 104 -10.65 -6.65 11.17
C TRP A 104 -10.37 -7.72 12.24
N LYS A 105 -9.27 -8.46 12.11
CA LYS A 105 -8.84 -9.44 13.13
C LYS A 105 -8.52 -8.79 14.47
N PHE A 106 -7.94 -7.59 14.48
CA PHE A 106 -7.72 -6.81 15.71
C PHE A 106 -9.02 -6.26 16.32
N ALA A 107 -9.95 -5.79 15.49
CA ALA A 107 -11.25 -5.30 15.95
C ALA A 107 -12.06 -6.42 16.62
N GLY A 108 -12.12 -7.61 16.00
CA GLY A 108 -12.78 -8.78 16.58
C GLY A 108 -12.13 -9.24 17.89
N PHE A 109 -10.81 -9.19 18.01
CA PHE A 109 -10.11 -9.50 19.26
C PHE A 109 -10.45 -8.51 20.38
N ARG A 110 -10.60 -7.23 20.06
CA ARG A 110 -10.94 -6.19 21.05
C ARG A 110 -12.37 -6.34 21.57
N GLU A 111 -13.29 -6.79 20.72
CA GLU A 111 -14.68 -7.11 21.10
C GLU A 111 -14.73 -8.33 22.03
N GLU A 112 -13.97 -9.39 21.73
CA GLU A 112 -13.86 -10.59 22.56
C GLU A 112 -13.32 -10.29 23.97
N VAL A 113 -12.23 -9.51 24.08
CA VAL A 113 -11.65 -9.13 25.39
C VAL A 113 -12.63 -8.26 26.19
N SER A 114 -13.31 -7.30 25.54
CA SER A 114 -14.27 -6.43 26.24
C SER A 114 -15.49 -7.19 26.79
N HIS A 115 -15.89 -8.28 26.12
CA HIS A 115 -16.99 -9.13 26.57
C HIS A 115 -16.59 -10.01 27.76
N VAL A 116 -15.32 -10.44 27.84
CA VAL A 116 -14.80 -11.23 28.97
C VAL A 116 -14.65 -10.35 30.22
N ASP A 117 -14.06 -9.16 30.09
CA ASP A 117 -13.90 -8.21 31.21
C ASP A 117 -15.26 -7.79 31.81
N GLY A 118 -16.29 -7.63 30.96
CA GLY A 118 -17.65 -7.31 31.40
C GLY A 118 -18.33 -8.45 32.18
N ILE A 119 -18.01 -9.70 31.87
CA ILE A 119 -18.53 -10.87 32.61
C ILE A 119 -17.85 -10.99 33.98
N GLU A 120 -16.54 -10.78 34.06
CA GLU A 120 -15.81 -10.83 35.34
C GLU A 120 -16.31 -9.76 36.32
N GLN A 121 -16.46 -8.51 35.88
CA GLN A 121 -16.97 -7.43 36.74
C GLN A 121 -18.40 -7.67 37.22
N GLY A 122 -19.26 -8.25 36.37
CA GLY A 122 -20.63 -8.61 36.76
C GLY A 122 -20.67 -9.72 37.82
N ASN A 123 -19.78 -10.71 37.71
CA ASN A 123 -19.68 -11.78 38.70
C ASN A 123 -19.11 -11.29 40.04
N GLU A 124 -18.15 -10.37 40.03
CA GLU A 124 -17.58 -9.78 41.26
C GLU A 124 -18.61 -8.94 42.04
N GLN A 125 -19.44 -8.15 41.35
CA GLN A 125 -20.53 -7.38 41.98
C GLN A 125 -21.67 -8.27 42.50
N ALA A 126 -22.00 -9.35 41.78
CA ALA A 126 -22.99 -10.31 42.24
C ALA A 126 -22.52 -11.05 43.50
N GLN A 127 -21.22 -11.35 43.62
CA GLN A 127 -20.66 -12.00 44.80
C GLN A 127 -20.64 -11.05 46.01
N SER A 128 -20.25 -9.77 45.83
CA SER A 128 -20.20 -8.80 46.93
C SER A 128 -21.59 -8.50 47.53
N THR A 129 -22.62 -8.43 46.68
CA THR A 129 -24.01 -8.19 47.14
C THR A 129 -24.62 -9.39 47.88
N VAL A 130 -24.12 -10.61 47.63
CA VAL A 130 -24.53 -11.81 48.37
C VAL A 130 -23.83 -11.90 49.72
N ASP A 131 -22.56 -11.46 49.82
CA ASP A 131 -21.80 -11.46 51.06
C ASP A 131 -22.23 -10.33 52.03
N ASP A 132 -22.68 -9.17 51.52
CA ASP A 132 -23.24 -8.08 52.35
C ASP A 132 -24.61 -8.41 52.98
N ASN A 133 -25.32 -9.41 52.45
CA ASN A 133 -26.69 -9.75 52.85
C ASN A 133 -26.74 -10.98 53.79
N LYS A 134 -25.59 -11.37 54.36
CA LYS A 134 -25.39 -12.54 55.22
C LYS A 134 -24.86 -12.15 56.59
#